data_AF-A0A812SQD0-F1
#
_entry.id   AF-A0A812SQD0-F1
#
_cell.length_a   1.000
_cell.length_b   1.000
_cell.length_c   1.000
_cell.angle_alpha   90.00
_cell.angle_beta   90.00
_cell.angle_gamma   90.00
#
_symmetry.space_group_name_H-M   'P 1'
#
loop_
_entity.id
_entity.type
_entity.pdbx_description
1 polymer ?
#
loop_
_entity_poly.entity_id
_entity_poly.type
_entity_poly.pdbx_seq_one_letter_code
_entity_poly.pdbx_strand_id
1 'polypeptide(L)'
;VKYGSVVSSINTWLSTASSSFTGQPFSYAQDGGTDGINEAGLGAHLLYLEATEYGPAGSEESVSYTRVVRYLLDTCASVSEAVEAMRAIRVANPHIQASPGSAPLSLGTHVAVEDASGDSAVFEIMSGKLQVYHGRNYTVLTNDPPLPEQIANVRRYKPFTRRTVPPGDIASASRFVRLAYFLNYVPKTMDSMVMTGEMRSIIGTAAAPLGAPADDEPELGVYPTWWTSLTDYTARIYYWGWVMNPNFIWVDMNTLLVSGKLEEGSPTLQLNPRNLSLVGDVLAAFLPLANSVPPLETQLSTTNPMTMLEMPLPQVSACFVLTIAGGAILFFSGGFRAHRDGLPGPYSARLL
;
A
#
# COMPACT_ATOMS: atom_id res chain seq x y z
N VAL A 1 17.48 -8.77 7.78
CA VAL A 1 16.54 -9.56 6.96
C VAL A 1 16.66 -11.01 7.39
N LYS A 2 15.54 -11.66 7.71
CA LYS A 2 15.39 -13.10 7.98
C LYS A 2 14.59 -13.81 6.87
N TYR A 3 13.71 -13.06 6.20
CA TYR A 3 12.72 -13.57 5.25
C TYR A 3 12.73 -12.75 3.96
N GLY A 4 12.54 -13.41 2.82
CA GLY A 4 12.25 -12.78 1.53
C GLY A 4 10.79 -12.33 1.41
N SER A 5 10.54 -11.21 0.74
CA SER A 5 9.22 -10.58 0.66
C SER A 5 8.88 -9.97 -0.70
N VAL A 6 7.62 -10.12 -1.12
CA VAL A 6 7.04 -9.45 -2.30
C VAL A 6 6.30 -8.21 -1.81
N VAL A 7 6.78 -7.04 -2.22
CA VAL A 7 6.30 -5.75 -1.71
C VAL A 7 5.91 -4.82 -2.87
N SER A 8 4.66 -4.38 -2.88
CA SER A 8 4.21 -3.21 -3.64
C SER A 8 4.68 -1.94 -2.89
N SER A 9 5.35 -1.05 -3.62
CA SER A 9 5.98 0.14 -3.05
C SER A 9 5.68 1.40 -3.86
N ILE A 10 5.72 2.56 -3.20
CA ILE A 10 5.50 3.88 -3.80
C ILE A 10 6.80 4.56 -4.27
N ASN A 11 7.86 3.77 -4.46
CA ASN A 11 9.23 4.26 -4.59
C ASN A 11 9.53 5.06 -5.84
N THR A 12 8.77 4.88 -6.92
CA THR A 12 8.90 5.73 -8.12
C THR A 12 8.48 7.19 -7.87
N TRP A 13 7.74 7.48 -6.80
CA TRP A 13 7.68 8.82 -6.23
C TRP A 13 8.73 9.00 -5.12
N LEU A 14 8.71 8.16 -4.08
CA LEU A 14 9.43 8.45 -2.84
C LEU A 14 10.95 8.57 -3.00
N SER A 15 11.57 7.83 -3.92
CA SER A 15 13.03 7.91 -4.15
C SER A 15 13.49 9.20 -4.85
N THR A 16 12.55 10.08 -5.24
CA THR A 16 12.87 11.44 -5.71
C THR A 16 12.97 12.46 -4.58
N ALA A 17 12.49 12.10 -3.39
CA ALA A 17 12.49 12.92 -2.18
C ALA A 17 13.64 12.52 -1.23
N SER A 18 13.88 13.36 -0.21
CA SER A 18 14.82 13.09 0.87
C SER A 18 14.18 13.25 2.25
N SER A 19 14.81 12.66 3.28
CA SER A 19 14.44 12.93 4.67
C SER A 19 15.04 14.26 5.12
N SER A 20 14.25 15.17 5.68
CA SER A 20 14.77 16.45 6.21
C SER A 20 15.58 16.29 7.50
N PHE A 21 15.53 15.11 8.16
CA PHE A 21 16.36 14.81 9.33
C PHE A 21 17.79 14.40 8.96
N THR A 22 17.98 13.64 7.88
CA THR A 22 19.29 13.09 7.50
C THR A 22 19.90 13.75 6.25
N GLY A 23 19.10 14.51 5.50
CA GLY A 23 19.45 15.04 4.19
C GLY A 23 19.55 13.97 3.09
N GLN A 24 19.40 12.69 3.41
CA GLN A 24 19.62 11.59 2.47
C GLN A 24 18.36 11.32 1.62
N PRO A 25 18.52 10.95 0.33
CA PRO A 25 17.42 10.48 -0.50
C PRO A 25 16.86 9.16 0.04
N PHE A 26 15.56 8.92 -0.18
CA PHE A 26 14.96 7.63 0.17
C PHE A 26 15.44 6.52 -0.77
N SER A 27 15.71 5.35 -0.20
CA SER A 27 16.29 4.20 -0.92
C SER A 27 15.19 3.46 -1.68
N TYR A 28 15.26 3.49 -3.01
CA TYR A 28 14.31 2.77 -3.89
C TYR A 28 14.21 1.26 -3.56
N ALA A 29 15.25 0.66 -2.98
CA ALA A 29 15.26 -0.76 -2.60
C ALA A 29 14.72 -1.03 -1.18
N GLN A 30 14.57 -0.03 -0.31
CA GLN A 30 14.30 -0.24 1.13
C GLN A 30 13.09 0.55 1.64
N ASP A 31 12.95 1.81 1.24
CA ASP A 31 11.84 2.68 1.63
C ASP A 31 10.53 2.36 0.87
N GLY A 32 9.48 3.12 1.19
CA GLY A 32 8.19 3.21 0.49
C GLY A 32 7.44 1.89 0.26
N GLY A 33 7.78 0.81 0.94
CA GLY A 33 6.94 -0.40 0.96
C GLY A 33 5.61 -0.08 1.62
N THR A 34 4.49 -0.33 0.94
CA THR A 34 3.15 -0.03 1.45
C THR A 34 2.27 -1.25 1.64
N ASP A 35 2.57 -2.35 0.95
CA ASP A 35 1.70 -3.52 0.88
C ASP A 35 2.52 -4.75 0.47
N GLY A 36 2.31 -5.92 1.06
CA GLY A 36 3.06 -7.12 0.66
C GLY A 36 2.88 -8.34 1.57
N ILE A 37 3.56 -9.43 1.19
CA ILE A 37 3.64 -10.70 1.93
C ILE A 37 5.09 -11.22 1.95
N ASN A 38 5.49 -11.93 3.02
CA ASN A 38 6.76 -12.66 3.08
C ASN A 38 6.60 -14.18 2.91
N GLU A 39 7.72 -14.87 2.70
CA GLU A 39 7.75 -16.32 2.47
C GLU A 39 7.29 -17.18 3.67
N ALA A 40 7.22 -16.60 4.87
CA ALA A 40 6.63 -17.22 6.05
C ALA A 40 5.09 -17.17 6.04
N GLY A 41 4.50 -16.21 5.32
CA GLY A 41 3.05 -16.03 5.21
C GLY A 41 2.48 -14.91 6.09
N LEU A 42 3.32 -13.98 6.57
CA LEU A 42 2.91 -12.72 7.17
C LEU A 42 2.64 -11.69 6.06
N GLY A 43 1.49 -11.03 6.10
CA GLY A 43 1.18 -9.84 5.31
C GLY A 43 1.35 -8.55 6.12
N ALA A 44 1.59 -7.44 5.42
CA ALA A 44 1.70 -6.12 6.05
C ALA A 44 1.21 -5.01 5.11
N HIS A 45 0.38 -4.11 5.66
CA HIS A 45 -0.38 -3.11 4.93
C HIS A 45 -0.27 -1.74 5.61
N LEU A 46 0.22 -0.73 4.89
CA LEU A 46 0.34 0.66 5.35
C LEU A 46 -0.79 1.50 4.77
N LEU A 47 -1.65 2.02 5.64
CA LEU A 47 -2.75 2.91 5.28
C LEU A 47 -2.49 4.30 5.88
N TYR A 48 -2.95 5.36 5.21
CA TYR A 48 -3.03 6.69 5.83
C TYR A 48 -3.95 6.66 7.06
N LEU A 49 -3.67 7.49 8.06
CA LEU A 49 -4.52 7.81 9.21
C LEU A 49 -4.16 9.25 9.60
N GLU A 50 -5.05 10.22 9.41
CA GLU A 50 -4.78 11.64 9.66
C GLU A 50 -4.43 11.90 11.13
N ALA A 51 -5.15 11.24 12.05
CA ALA A 51 -4.99 11.37 13.49
C ALA A 51 -3.66 10.79 14.06
N THR A 52 -2.71 10.40 13.20
CA THR A 52 -1.41 9.85 13.62
C THR A 52 -0.46 10.93 14.13
N GLU A 53 -0.22 10.95 15.42
CA GLU A 53 0.73 11.84 16.08
C GLU A 53 2.03 11.10 16.39
N TYR A 54 2.99 11.08 15.45
CA TYR A 54 4.33 10.54 15.73
C TYR A 54 5.03 11.36 16.83
N GLY A 55 5.62 10.68 17.81
CA GLY A 55 6.33 11.34 18.90
C GLY A 55 7.69 11.93 18.44
N PRO A 56 8.27 12.87 19.21
CA PRO A 56 9.55 13.51 18.88
C PRO A 56 10.69 12.49 18.74
N ALA A 57 11.78 12.82 18.04
CA ALA A 57 12.95 11.94 17.94
C ALA A 57 13.54 11.61 19.33
N GLY A 58 13.97 10.37 19.51
CA GLY A 58 14.51 9.84 20.78
C GLY A 58 15.74 8.97 20.58
N SER A 59 16.25 8.38 21.65
CA SER A 59 17.41 7.46 21.63
C SER A 59 17.03 5.98 21.47
N GLU A 60 15.76 5.68 21.20
CA GLU A 60 15.23 4.32 21.02
C GLU A 60 15.51 3.83 19.59
N GLU A 61 15.60 2.51 19.40
CA GLU A 61 15.67 1.94 18.05
C GLU A 61 14.43 2.33 17.25
N SER A 62 14.63 2.95 16.08
CA SER A 62 13.61 3.70 15.37
C SER A 62 13.53 3.29 13.91
N VAL A 63 12.32 3.00 13.42
CA VAL A 63 12.05 2.68 12.01
C VAL A 63 11.06 3.72 11.47
N SER A 64 11.35 4.32 10.30
CA SER A 64 10.43 5.28 9.69
C SER A 64 9.15 4.59 9.20
N TYR A 65 8.02 5.31 9.15
CA TYR A 65 6.81 4.76 8.50
C TYR A 65 7.04 4.39 7.02
N THR A 66 8.03 5.00 6.36
CA THR A 66 8.47 4.60 5.00
C THR A 66 9.12 3.22 4.95
N ARG A 67 9.50 2.63 6.09
CA ARG A 67 10.21 1.34 6.18
C ARG A 67 9.49 0.29 7.00
N VAL A 68 8.46 0.65 7.78
CA VAL A 68 7.83 -0.24 8.75
C VAL A 68 7.28 -1.53 8.12
N VAL A 69 6.65 -1.46 6.95
CA VAL A 69 6.18 -2.65 6.20
C VAL A 69 7.33 -3.61 5.89
N ARG A 70 8.45 -3.10 5.37
CA ARG A 70 9.64 -3.94 5.12
C ARG A 70 10.25 -4.45 6.41
N TYR A 71 10.38 -3.61 7.45
CA TYR A 71 10.91 -4.06 8.73
C TYR A 71 10.13 -5.27 9.27
N LEU A 72 8.80 -5.25 9.19
CA LEU A 72 7.97 -6.39 9.62
C LEU A 72 8.14 -7.61 8.71
N LEU A 73 7.97 -7.44 7.39
CA LEU A 73 8.09 -8.54 6.42
C LEU A 73 9.51 -9.17 6.41
N ASP A 74 10.56 -8.37 6.59
CA ASP A 74 11.95 -8.80 6.60
C ASP A 74 12.37 -9.43 7.95
N THR A 75 11.56 -9.38 9.02
CA THR A 75 11.98 -9.81 10.37
C THR A 75 11.00 -10.71 11.12
N CYS A 76 9.73 -10.78 10.73
CA CYS A 76 8.67 -11.47 11.49
C CYS A 76 7.98 -12.56 10.65
N ALA A 77 7.76 -13.75 11.21
CA ALA A 77 7.05 -14.84 10.54
C ALA A 77 5.52 -14.86 10.80
N SER A 78 5.04 -14.11 11.78
CA SER A 78 3.63 -14.15 12.24
C SER A 78 3.19 -12.80 12.82
N VAL A 79 1.88 -12.63 13.01
CA VAL A 79 1.29 -11.47 13.68
C VAL A 79 1.82 -11.32 15.10
N SER A 80 2.04 -12.43 15.81
CA SER A 80 2.60 -12.42 17.17
C SER A 80 4.04 -11.89 17.20
N GLU A 81 4.87 -12.27 16.21
CA GLU A 81 6.21 -11.68 16.08
C GLU A 81 6.16 -10.20 15.71
N ALA A 82 5.25 -9.81 14.80
CA ALA A 82 5.06 -8.42 14.40
C ALA A 82 4.62 -7.53 15.57
N VAL A 83 3.75 -8.02 16.46
CA VAL A 83 3.32 -7.31 17.67
C VAL A 83 4.49 -7.02 18.62
N GLU A 84 5.35 -8.01 18.89
CA GLU A 84 6.50 -7.81 19.77
C GLU A 84 7.63 -7.01 19.09
N ALA A 85 7.81 -7.14 17.78
CA ALA A 85 8.73 -6.29 17.02
C ALA A 85 8.31 -4.82 17.06
N MET A 86 7.02 -4.51 16.82
CA MET A 86 6.49 -3.14 16.92
C MET A 86 6.62 -2.56 18.33
N ARG A 87 6.55 -3.39 19.38
CA ARG A 87 6.75 -2.97 20.78
C ARG A 87 8.22 -2.68 21.12
N ALA A 88 9.16 -3.29 20.39
CA ALA A 88 10.59 -3.09 20.59
C ALA A 88 11.14 -1.81 19.91
N ILE A 89 10.40 -1.24 18.94
CA ILE A 89 10.83 -0.07 18.16
C ILE A 89 9.93 1.16 18.36
N ARG A 90 10.48 2.32 17.97
CA ARG A 90 9.73 3.55 17.73
C ARG A 90 9.39 3.68 16.24
N VAL A 91 8.12 3.92 15.90
CA VAL A 91 7.74 4.36 14.55
C VAL A 91 8.03 5.86 14.41
N ALA A 92 8.92 6.21 13.49
CA ALA A 92 9.40 7.57 13.28
C ALA A 92 8.79 8.23 12.04
N ASN A 93 8.63 9.55 12.11
CA ASN A 93 8.37 10.40 10.96
C ASN A 93 9.73 10.77 10.32
N PRO A 94 9.99 10.47 9.03
CA PRO A 94 11.23 10.85 8.39
C PRO A 94 11.21 12.29 7.83
N HIS A 95 10.06 12.97 7.88
CA HIS A 95 9.79 14.29 7.29
C HIS A 95 10.23 14.38 5.82
N ILE A 96 9.31 14.00 4.92
CA ILE A 96 9.57 13.83 3.48
C ILE A 96 9.71 15.20 2.82
N GLN A 97 10.93 15.59 2.47
CA GLN A 97 11.20 16.78 1.68
C GLN A 97 11.10 16.42 0.19
N ALA A 98 9.94 16.72 -0.42
CA ALA A 98 9.61 16.29 -1.78
C ALA A 98 10.49 16.92 -2.88
N SER A 99 11.07 18.09 -2.62
CA SER A 99 12.06 18.74 -3.49
C SER A 99 12.98 19.68 -2.69
N PRO A 100 14.16 20.08 -3.21
CA PRO A 100 15.07 21.00 -2.54
C PRO A 100 14.38 22.32 -2.14
N GLY A 101 14.26 22.58 -0.83
CA GLY A 101 13.62 23.79 -0.30
C GLY A 101 12.09 23.73 -0.16
N SER A 102 11.45 22.60 -0.47
CA SER A 102 10.04 22.37 -0.11
C SER A 102 9.86 22.25 1.41
N ALA A 103 8.68 22.62 1.92
CA ALA A 103 8.30 22.33 3.29
C ALA A 103 8.25 20.80 3.51
N PRO A 104 8.82 20.24 4.59
CA PRO A 104 8.81 18.80 4.82
C PRO A 104 7.39 18.28 5.08
N LEU A 105 7.01 17.21 4.39
CA LEU A 105 5.71 16.57 4.52
C LEU A 105 5.70 15.54 5.66
N SER A 106 4.58 15.52 6.39
CA SER A 106 4.25 14.52 7.40
C SER A 106 3.02 13.75 6.92
N LEU A 107 3.17 12.45 6.64
CA LEU A 107 2.06 11.58 6.28
C LEU A 107 1.68 10.75 7.51
N GLY A 108 0.50 10.98 8.06
CA GLY A 108 -0.04 10.14 9.13
C GLY A 108 -0.40 8.76 8.59
N THR A 109 0.02 7.68 9.26
CA THR A 109 -0.19 6.30 8.83
C THR A 109 -0.35 5.34 10.00
N HIS A 110 -1.14 4.29 9.78
CA HIS A 110 -1.21 3.10 10.63
C HIS A 110 -0.89 1.83 9.82
N VAL A 111 -0.57 0.74 10.51
CA VAL A 111 -0.19 -0.54 9.89
C VAL A 111 -1.17 -1.63 10.30
N ALA A 112 -1.66 -2.42 9.35
CA ALA A 112 -2.30 -3.71 9.58
C ALA A 112 -1.36 -4.86 9.21
N VAL A 113 -1.49 -5.99 9.90
CA VAL A 113 -0.84 -7.27 9.58
C VAL A 113 -1.81 -8.42 9.80
N GLU A 114 -1.75 -9.44 8.94
CA GLU A 114 -2.42 -10.74 9.14
C GLU A 114 -1.48 -11.90 8.78
N ASP A 115 -1.80 -13.11 9.23
CA ASP A 115 -1.07 -14.32 8.82
C ASP A 115 -1.99 -15.51 8.48
N ALA A 116 -1.38 -16.55 7.92
CA ALA A 116 -2.06 -17.79 7.50
C ALA A 116 -2.78 -18.56 8.62
N SER A 117 -2.57 -18.22 9.90
CA SER A 117 -3.38 -18.76 10.99
C SER A 117 -4.78 -18.11 11.04
N GLY A 118 -4.97 -16.95 10.40
CA GLY A 118 -6.15 -16.09 10.51
C GLY A 118 -6.15 -15.22 11.76
N ASP A 119 -4.96 -14.83 12.25
CA ASP A 119 -4.78 -13.78 13.26
C ASP A 119 -4.52 -12.43 12.58
N SER A 120 -4.71 -11.32 13.32
CA SER A 120 -4.57 -9.96 12.79
C SER A 120 -4.18 -8.97 13.87
N ALA A 121 -3.36 -7.96 13.55
CA ALA A 121 -3.11 -6.82 14.41
C ALA A 121 -3.09 -5.49 13.65
N VAL A 122 -3.52 -4.42 14.32
CA VAL A 122 -3.44 -3.03 13.85
C VAL A 122 -2.62 -2.18 14.81
N PHE A 123 -1.78 -1.32 14.25
CA PHE A 123 -0.81 -0.48 14.95
C PHE A 123 -1.03 1.00 14.61
N GLU A 124 -1.53 1.79 15.57
CA GLU A 124 -1.78 3.24 15.43
C GLU A 124 -0.84 4.03 16.35
N ILE A 125 -0.31 5.18 15.92
CA ILE A 125 0.56 6.02 16.76
C ILE A 125 -0.22 7.26 17.23
N MET A 126 -0.72 7.21 18.47
CA MET A 126 -1.57 8.25 19.05
C MET A 126 -0.82 8.99 20.16
N SER A 127 -0.73 10.32 20.07
CA SER A 127 0.07 11.19 20.97
C SER A 127 1.46 10.64 21.31
N GLY A 128 2.17 10.19 20.28
CA GLY A 128 3.52 9.63 20.35
C GLY A 128 3.62 8.22 20.94
N LYS A 129 2.49 7.49 21.08
CA LYS A 129 2.44 6.15 21.69
C LYS A 129 1.77 5.14 20.77
N LEU A 130 2.44 4.01 20.59
CA LEU A 130 1.89 2.84 19.92
C LEU A 130 0.63 2.32 20.64
N GLN A 131 -0.49 2.31 19.93
CA GLN A 131 -1.67 1.51 20.26
C GLN A 131 -1.60 0.20 19.47
N VAL A 132 -1.93 -0.91 20.12
CA VAL A 132 -1.93 -2.24 19.51
C VAL A 132 -3.31 -2.87 19.67
N TYR A 133 -3.98 -3.14 18.55
CA TYR A 133 -5.26 -3.85 18.50
C TYR A 133 -5.00 -5.22 17.90
N HIS A 134 -4.85 -6.25 18.74
CA HIS A 134 -4.44 -7.60 18.33
C HIS A 134 -5.56 -8.61 18.55
N GLY A 135 -5.91 -9.35 17.50
CA GLY A 135 -6.84 -10.47 17.54
C GLY A 135 -7.64 -10.65 16.24
N ARG A 136 -7.97 -11.91 15.96
CA ARG A 136 -8.81 -12.46 14.85
C ARG A 136 -10.14 -11.75 14.52
N ASN A 137 -10.57 -10.78 15.31
CA ASN A 137 -11.78 -9.98 15.11
C ASN A 137 -11.52 -8.63 14.40
N TYR A 138 -10.27 -8.23 14.19
CA TYR A 138 -9.91 -6.98 13.50
C TYR A 138 -9.83 -7.18 11.98
N THR A 139 -10.93 -7.65 11.37
CA THR A 139 -10.95 -8.09 9.95
C THR A 139 -11.27 -6.97 8.95
N VAL A 140 -11.26 -5.71 9.37
CA VAL A 140 -11.47 -4.51 8.54
C VAL A 140 -10.63 -3.38 9.13
N LEU A 141 -9.97 -2.63 8.26
CA LEU A 141 -9.39 -1.33 8.57
C LEU A 141 -9.68 -0.37 7.41
N THR A 142 -9.96 0.88 7.73
CA THR A 142 -9.93 2.01 6.78
C THR A 142 -9.03 3.09 7.34
N ASN A 143 -8.84 4.19 6.61
CA ASN A 143 -7.89 5.23 7.00
C ASN A 143 -8.28 5.95 8.30
N ASP A 144 -9.56 6.32 8.47
CA ASP A 144 -9.99 7.31 9.46
C ASP A 144 -11.45 7.06 9.88
N PRO A 145 -11.89 7.51 11.06
CA PRO A 145 -11.09 7.94 12.23
C PRO A 145 -10.25 6.78 12.81
N PRO A 146 -9.53 6.90 13.94
CA PRO A 146 -8.86 5.75 14.59
C PRO A 146 -9.76 4.51 14.77
N LEU A 147 -9.18 3.31 14.71
CA LEU A 147 -9.90 2.03 14.67
C LEU A 147 -11.02 1.85 15.73
N PRO A 148 -10.88 2.28 17.01
CA PRO A 148 -11.95 2.19 17.99
C PRO A 148 -13.24 2.91 17.57
N GLU A 149 -13.11 4.03 16.85
CA GLU A 149 -14.21 4.85 16.37
C GLU A 149 -14.83 4.28 15.10
N GLN A 150 -14.03 3.68 14.20
CA GLN A 150 -14.53 2.89 13.06
C GLN A 150 -15.44 1.73 13.56
N ILE A 151 -14.96 0.99 14.56
CA ILE A 151 -15.70 -0.10 15.22
C ILE A 151 -16.95 0.42 15.96
N ALA A 152 -16.89 1.61 16.55
CA ALA A 152 -18.05 2.25 17.17
C ALA A 152 -19.11 2.66 16.14
N ASN A 153 -18.71 3.22 14.99
CA ASN A 153 -19.61 3.63 13.92
C ASN A 153 -20.45 2.46 13.38
N VAL A 154 -19.82 1.29 13.17
CA VAL A 154 -20.50 0.05 12.73
C VAL A 154 -21.67 -0.37 13.62
N ARG A 155 -21.66 -0.02 14.93
CA ARG A 155 -22.77 -0.35 15.84
C ARG A 155 -24.09 0.29 15.42
N ARG A 156 -24.06 1.41 14.68
CA ARG A 156 -25.25 2.09 14.13
C ARG A 156 -25.97 1.30 13.04
N TYR A 157 -25.27 0.35 12.39
CA TYR A 157 -25.76 -0.41 11.24
C TYR A 157 -26.02 -1.90 11.55
N LYS A 158 -25.50 -2.38 12.69
CA LYS A 158 -25.80 -3.72 13.21
C LYS A 158 -27.30 -3.85 13.55
N PRO A 159 -27.91 -5.04 13.41
CA PRO A 159 -27.27 -6.35 13.25
C PRO A 159 -27.00 -6.79 11.79
N PHE A 160 -26.88 -5.87 10.83
CA PHE A 160 -26.61 -6.16 9.42
C PHE A 160 -27.68 -7.09 8.80
N THR A 161 -28.83 -6.49 8.46
CA THR A 161 -29.95 -7.21 7.82
C THR A 161 -30.14 -6.73 6.38
N ARG A 162 -30.98 -7.41 5.60
CA ARG A 162 -31.45 -6.93 4.28
C ARG A 162 -32.23 -5.59 4.33
N ARG A 163 -32.49 -5.05 5.52
CA ARG A 163 -33.09 -3.71 5.74
C ARG A 163 -32.07 -2.68 6.24
N THR A 164 -30.85 -3.10 6.57
CA THR A 164 -29.73 -2.18 6.82
C THR A 164 -29.27 -1.64 5.46
N VAL A 165 -29.32 -0.32 5.29
CA VAL A 165 -28.67 0.35 4.16
C VAL A 165 -27.28 0.80 4.64
N PRO A 166 -26.17 0.20 4.15
CA PRO A 166 -24.85 0.73 4.42
C PRO A 166 -24.66 2.06 3.66
N PRO A 167 -23.83 3.00 4.17
CA PRO A 167 -23.61 4.30 3.54
C PRO A 167 -22.90 4.12 2.19
N GLY A 168 -23.22 4.96 1.20
CA GLY A 168 -22.78 4.82 -0.20
C GLY A 168 -21.68 5.77 -0.65
N ASP A 169 -21.36 6.78 0.15
CA ASP A 169 -20.34 7.80 -0.10
C ASP A 169 -18.90 7.27 0.01
N ILE A 170 -17.91 8.08 -0.38
CA ILE A 170 -16.50 7.67 -0.41
C ILE A 170 -15.77 7.76 0.94
N ALA A 171 -16.41 8.32 1.98
CA ALA A 171 -15.76 8.63 3.25
C ALA A 171 -15.20 7.36 3.92
N SER A 172 -14.10 7.54 4.64
CA SER A 172 -13.33 6.45 5.25
C SER A 172 -14.19 5.59 6.21
N ALA A 173 -14.89 6.23 7.14
CA ALA A 173 -15.84 5.59 8.05
C ALA A 173 -17.03 4.89 7.34
N SER A 174 -17.40 5.33 6.13
CA SER A 174 -18.46 4.72 5.32
C SER A 174 -17.98 3.49 4.56
N ARG A 175 -16.75 3.53 4.01
CA ARG A 175 -16.05 2.37 3.45
C ARG A 175 -15.95 1.25 4.47
N PHE A 176 -15.59 1.57 5.72
CA PHE A 176 -15.52 0.58 6.81
C PHE A 176 -16.85 -0.13 7.05
N VAL A 177 -17.96 0.62 7.07
CA VAL A 177 -19.30 0.05 7.25
C VAL A 177 -19.70 -0.83 6.06
N ARG A 178 -19.38 -0.44 4.82
CA ARG A 178 -19.63 -1.29 3.63
C ARG A 178 -18.87 -2.61 3.71
N LEU A 179 -17.56 -2.56 3.98
CA LEU A 179 -16.72 -3.76 4.11
C LEU A 179 -17.24 -4.67 5.23
N ALA A 180 -17.47 -4.13 6.43
CA ALA A 180 -18.00 -4.90 7.56
C ALA A 180 -19.41 -5.47 7.29
N TYR A 181 -20.26 -4.76 6.54
CA TYR A 181 -21.59 -5.23 6.14
C TYR A 181 -21.51 -6.39 5.14
N PHE A 182 -20.68 -6.32 4.10
CA PHE A 182 -20.60 -7.38 3.10
C PHE A 182 -19.85 -8.61 3.61
N LEU A 183 -18.74 -8.45 4.35
CA LEU A 183 -17.99 -9.56 4.96
C LEU A 183 -18.85 -10.42 5.89
N ASN A 184 -19.87 -9.84 6.54
CA ASN A 184 -20.84 -10.54 7.39
C ASN A 184 -21.66 -11.61 6.64
N TYR A 185 -21.76 -11.53 5.30
CA TYR A 185 -22.50 -12.50 4.48
C TYR A 185 -21.61 -13.53 3.76
N VAL A 186 -20.28 -13.43 3.82
CA VAL A 186 -19.37 -14.31 3.08
C VAL A 186 -19.37 -15.73 3.69
N PRO A 187 -19.68 -16.79 2.91
CA PRO A 187 -19.58 -18.17 3.36
C PRO A 187 -18.12 -18.58 3.64
N LYS A 188 -17.84 -19.04 4.87
CA LYS A 188 -16.49 -19.45 5.31
C LYS A 188 -15.99 -20.79 4.73
N THR A 189 -16.64 -21.30 3.70
CA THR A 189 -16.40 -22.65 3.13
C THR A 189 -16.26 -22.62 1.61
N MET A 190 -15.92 -21.47 1.03
CA MET A 190 -15.54 -21.34 -0.37
C MET A 190 -14.09 -21.80 -0.57
N ASP A 191 -13.76 -22.24 -1.77
CA ASP A 191 -12.37 -22.45 -2.19
C ASP A 191 -11.63 -21.11 -2.37
N SER A 192 -10.30 -21.20 -2.45
CA SER A 192 -9.37 -20.07 -2.65
C SER A 192 -9.75 -19.15 -3.82
N MET A 193 -10.14 -19.71 -4.97
CA MET A 193 -10.42 -18.94 -6.17
C MET A 193 -11.76 -18.18 -6.05
N VAL A 194 -12.81 -18.85 -5.55
CA VAL A 194 -14.10 -18.20 -5.28
C VAL A 194 -13.96 -17.15 -4.18
N MET A 195 -13.24 -17.44 -3.09
CA MET A 195 -12.98 -16.48 -2.01
C MET A 195 -12.22 -15.24 -2.51
N THR A 196 -11.22 -15.42 -3.38
CA THR A 196 -10.49 -14.31 -4.01
C THR A 196 -11.42 -13.47 -4.91
N GLY A 197 -12.34 -14.10 -5.64
CA GLY A 197 -13.36 -13.42 -6.43
C GLY A 197 -14.34 -12.59 -5.59
N GLU A 198 -14.87 -13.17 -4.51
CA GLU A 198 -15.76 -12.49 -3.55
C GLU A 198 -15.04 -11.32 -2.86
N MET A 199 -13.81 -11.52 -2.38
CA MET A 199 -13.04 -10.43 -1.77
C MET A 199 -12.74 -9.31 -2.77
N ARG A 200 -12.48 -9.62 -4.04
CA ARG A 200 -12.30 -8.61 -5.11
C ARG A 200 -13.60 -7.82 -5.37
N SER A 201 -14.76 -8.47 -5.27
CA SER A 201 -16.06 -7.82 -5.33
C SER A 201 -16.28 -6.88 -4.13
N ILE A 202 -16.02 -7.37 -2.91
CA ILE A 202 -16.24 -6.65 -1.65
C ILE A 202 -15.34 -5.41 -1.54
N ILE A 203 -14.04 -5.54 -1.81
CA ILE A 203 -13.12 -4.38 -1.78
C ILE A 203 -13.46 -3.37 -2.88
N GLY A 204 -13.99 -3.83 -4.02
CA GLY A 204 -14.56 -2.98 -5.07
C GLY A 204 -15.69 -2.07 -4.58
N THR A 205 -16.51 -2.52 -3.62
CA THR A 205 -17.55 -1.67 -2.99
C THR A 205 -16.97 -0.51 -2.16
N ALA A 206 -15.70 -0.60 -1.76
CA ALA A 206 -14.99 0.43 -1.02
C ALA A 206 -14.03 1.27 -1.87
N ALA A 207 -13.95 1.03 -3.18
CA ALA A 207 -13.12 1.82 -4.08
C ALA A 207 -13.69 3.24 -4.29
N ALA A 208 -12.80 4.23 -4.41
CA ALA A 208 -13.12 5.61 -4.76
C ALA A 208 -12.83 5.85 -6.27
N PRO A 209 -13.83 6.16 -7.10
CA PRO A 209 -13.60 6.46 -8.53
C PRO A 209 -12.69 7.66 -8.78
N LEU A 210 -12.01 7.66 -9.95
CA LEU A 210 -11.09 8.72 -10.38
C LEU A 210 -11.73 10.13 -10.52
N GLY A 211 -13.05 10.20 -10.62
CA GLY A 211 -13.84 11.45 -10.64
C GLY A 211 -14.83 11.56 -9.48
N ALA A 212 -14.54 10.95 -8.34
CA ALA A 212 -15.31 11.15 -7.12
C ALA A 212 -15.02 12.54 -6.50
N PRO A 213 -15.94 13.14 -5.74
CA PRO A 213 -15.75 14.47 -5.12
C PRO A 213 -14.75 14.40 -3.95
N ALA A 214 -13.46 14.37 -4.28
CA ALA A 214 -12.35 14.44 -3.34
C ALA A 214 -12.03 15.89 -2.93
N ASP A 215 -12.14 16.82 -3.88
CA ASP A 215 -11.75 18.22 -3.69
C ASP A 215 -12.83 19.07 -2.98
N ASP A 216 -14.08 18.59 -2.91
CA ASP A 216 -15.22 19.32 -2.33
C ASP A 216 -15.17 19.36 -0.79
N GLU A 217 -14.63 18.31 -0.15
CA GLU A 217 -14.42 18.23 1.31
C GLU A 217 -12.99 17.71 1.60
N PRO A 218 -11.94 18.55 1.49
CA PRO A 218 -10.55 18.13 1.69
C PRO A 218 -10.26 17.62 3.12
N GLU A 219 -11.10 17.99 4.09
CA GLU A 219 -11.11 17.50 5.48
C GLU A 219 -11.51 16.00 5.58
N LEU A 220 -11.95 15.34 4.50
CA LEU A 220 -12.21 13.90 4.48
C LEU A 220 -11.02 13.06 3.97
N GLY A 221 -9.98 13.69 3.42
CA GLY A 221 -8.73 13.02 3.01
C GLY A 221 -8.87 11.91 1.94
N VAL A 222 -9.98 11.85 1.19
CA VAL A 222 -10.26 10.72 0.29
C VAL A 222 -9.67 10.91 -1.09
N TYR A 223 -8.68 10.08 -1.42
CA TYR A 223 -8.08 10.00 -2.76
C TYR A 223 -8.71 8.88 -3.61
N PRO A 224 -8.67 8.98 -4.95
CA PRO A 224 -9.15 7.91 -5.83
C PRO A 224 -8.33 6.63 -5.65
N THR A 225 -8.98 5.48 -5.80
CA THR A 225 -8.32 4.17 -5.73
C THR A 225 -7.48 3.95 -6.99
N TRP A 226 -6.18 3.82 -6.80
CA TRP A 226 -5.20 3.63 -7.88
C TRP A 226 -4.92 2.15 -8.18
N TRP A 227 -4.90 1.30 -7.15
CA TRP A 227 -4.75 -0.15 -7.27
C TRP A 227 -5.51 -0.88 -6.15
N THR A 228 -5.64 -2.20 -6.31
CA THR A 228 -6.13 -3.13 -5.29
C THR A 228 -5.17 -4.31 -5.21
N SER A 229 -4.73 -4.67 -4.01
CA SER A 229 -4.09 -5.96 -3.71
C SER A 229 -5.07 -6.92 -3.05
N LEU A 230 -4.80 -8.22 -3.15
CA LEU A 230 -5.43 -9.26 -2.35
C LEU A 230 -4.38 -10.31 -1.98
N THR A 231 -4.47 -10.87 -0.78
CA THR A 231 -3.55 -11.92 -0.32
C THR A 231 -4.34 -13.17 0.06
N ASP A 232 -4.13 -14.28 -0.65
CA ASP A 232 -4.52 -15.59 -0.12
C ASP A 232 -3.40 -16.09 0.79
N TYR A 233 -3.59 -15.97 2.10
CA TYR A 233 -2.62 -16.44 3.09
C TYR A 233 -2.52 -17.98 3.18
N THR A 234 -3.53 -18.73 2.72
CA THR A 234 -3.54 -20.21 2.74
C THR A 234 -2.79 -20.77 1.54
N ALA A 235 -3.08 -20.25 0.33
CA ALA A 235 -2.34 -20.60 -0.88
C ALA A 235 -1.00 -19.86 -0.99
N ARG A 236 -0.79 -18.80 -0.21
CA ARG A 236 0.35 -17.87 -0.28
C ARG A 236 0.50 -17.21 -1.65
N ILE A 237 -0.61 -16.68 -2.17
CA ILE A 237 -0.63 -15.96 -3.46
C ILE A 237 -0.91 -14.48 -3.19
N TYR A 238 -0.01 -13.60 -3.67
CA TYR A 238 -0.20 -12.16 -3.64
C TYR A 238 -0.70 -11.65 -4.99
N TYR A 239 -1.93 -11.17 -5.02
CA TYR A 239 -2.59 -10.62 -6.20
C TYR A 239 -2.55 -9.09 -6.18
N TRP A 240 -2.53 -8.47 -7.36
CA TRP A 240 -2.54 -7.02 -7.51
C TRP A 240 -3.20 -6.61 -8.84
N GLY A 241 -3.86 -5.46 -8.87
CA GLY A 241 -4.40 -4.87 -10.09
C GLY A 241 -4.42 -3.35 -10.07
N TRP A 242 -3.91 -2.74 -11.13
CA TRP A 242 -3.99 -1.30 -11.40
C TRP A 242 -5.39 -0.95 -11.89
N VAL A 243 -6.02 0.11 -11.39
CA VAL A 243 -7.42 0.43 -11.73
C VAL A 243 -7.62 0.79 -13.21
N MET A 244 -6.57 1.22 -13.92
CA MET A 244 -6.62 1.44 -15.38
C MET A 244 -6.22 0.20 -16.21
N ASN A 245 -5.95 -0.96 -15.59
CA ASN A 245 -5.66 -2.22 -16.27
C ASN A 245 -6.79 -3.22 -16.00
N PRO A 246 -7.50 -3.75 -17.01
CA PRO A 246 -8.52 -4.77 -16.78
C PRO A 246 -7.94 -6.10 -16.28
N ASN A 247 -6.66 -6.36 -16.55
CA ASN A 247 -5.97 -7.58 -16.12
C ASN A 247 -5.65 -7.54 -14.61
N PHE A 248 -5.69 -8.71 -13.98
CA PHE A 248 -5.11 -8.94 -12.66
C PHE A 248 -3.80 -9.71 -12.81
N ILE A 249 -2.84 -9.42 -11.94
CA ILE A 249 -1.54 -10.08 -11.87
C ILE A 249 -1.35 -10.71 -10.48
N TRP A 250 -0.49 -11.72 -10.37
CA TRP A 250 -0.14 -12.31 -9.09
C TRP A 250 1.28 -12.88 -9.04
N VAL A 251 1.76 -13.13 -7.83
CA VAL A 251 2.93 -13.94 -7.56
C VAL A 251 2.53 -15.05 -6.60
N ASP A 252 2.72 -16.31 -7.01
CA ASP A 252 2.70 -17.45 -6.08
C ASP A 252 4.01 -17.49 -5.29
N MET A 253 3.92 -17.32 -3.96
CA MET A 253 5.08 -17.34 -3.08
C MET A 253 5.73 -18.73 -2.99
N ASN A 254 5.00 -19.82 -3.28
CA ASN A 254 5.54 -21.18 -3.28
C ASN A 254 6.44 -21.39 -4.51
N THR A 255 5.98 -20.99 -5.70
CA THR A 255 6.80 -20.98 -6.92
C THR A 255 7.99 -20.01 -6.79
N LEU A 256 7.81 -18.85 -6.13
CA LEU A 256 8.92 -17.94 -5.81
C LEU A 256 9.96 -18.61 -4.89
N LEU A 257 9.53 -19.27 -3.81
CA LEU A 257 10.40 -20.01 -2.87
C LEU A 257 11.27 -21.05 -3.59
N VAL A 258 10.68 -21.92 -4.42
CA VAL A 258 11.43 -22.97 -5.13
C VAL A 258 12.23 -22.48 -6.35
N SER A 259 12.11 -21.19 -6.71
CA SER A 259 12.85 -20.61 -7.84
C SER A 259 14.27 -20.14 -7.52
N GLY A 260 14.69 -20.24 -6.25
CA GLY A 260 15.98 -19.75 -5.75
C GLY A 260 16.08 -18.22 -5.65
N LYS A 261 15.11 -17.47 -6.17
CA LYS A 261 15.11 -15.98 -6.20
C LYS A 261 15.10 -15.30 -4.83
N LEU A 262 14.91 -16.04 -3.73
CA LEU A 262 14.97 -15.55 -2.35
C LEU A 262 16.24 -16.00 -1.60
N GLU A 263 17.11 -16.82 -2.21
CA GLU A 263 18.34 -17.32 -1.58
C GLU A 263 19.31 -16.17 -1.27
N GLU A 264 20.08 -16.31 -0.18
CA GLU A 264 21.04 -15.30 0.28
C GLU A 264 22.06 -14.96 -0.82
N GLY A 265 22.24 -13.66 -1.07
CA GLY A 265 23.10 -13.16 -2.15
C GLY A 265 22.42 -13.04 -3.52
N SER A 266 21.16 -13.45 -3.67
CA SER A 266 20.34 -13.13 -4.86
C SER A 266 20.17 -11.62 -5.06
N PRO A 267 19.96 -11.13 -6.29
CA PRO A 267 19.76 -9.71 -6.54
C PRO A 267 18.31 -9.27 -6.25
N THR A 268 18.14 -8.14 -5.56
CA THR A 268 16.89 -7.37 -5.50
C THR A 268 16.23 -7.29 -6.88
N LEU A 269 14.98 -7.75 -7.01
CA LEU A 269 14.22 -7.75 -8.27
C LEU A 269 13.13 -6.66 -8.25
N GLN A 270 12.67 -6.24 -9.43
CA GLN A 270 11.49 -5.39 -9.58
C GLN A 270 10.62 -5.77 -10.76
N LEU A 271 9.39 -5.28 -10.72
CA LEU A 271 8.42 -5.31 -11.82
C LEU A 271 7.68 -3.96 -11.87
N ASN A 272 7.42 -3.46 -13.09
CA ASN A 272 6.46 -2.39 -13.32
C ASN A 272 5.06 -3.00 -13.50
N PRO A 273 4.18 -2.96 -12.49
CA PRO A 273 2.89 -3.65 -12.55
C PRO A 273 1.85 -2.88 -13.37
N ARG A 274 2.15 -1.64 -13.78
CA ARG A 274 1.32 -0.84 -14.69
C ARG A 274 1.51 -1.22 -16.16
N ASN A 275 2.43 -2.13 -16.49
CA ASN A 275 2.55 -2.64 -17.85
C ASN A 275 1.27 -3.40 -18.25
N LEU A 276 0.54 -2.85 -19.22
CA LEU A 276 -0.76 -3.36 -19.68
C LEU A 276 -0.66 -4.75 -20.35
N SER A 277 0.54 -5.19 -20.75
CA SER A 277 0.73 -6.55 -21.28
C SER A 277 0.79 -7.64 -20.20
N LEU A 278 0.82 -7.28 -18.91
CA LEU A 278 0.87 -8.25 -17.82
C LEU A 278 -0.53 -8.80 -17.50
N VAL A 279 -0.59 -10.10 -17.28
CA VAL A 279 -1.78 -10.84 -16.85
C VAL A 279 -1.33 -12.17 -16.21
N GLY A 280 -2.01 -12.62 -15.15
CA GLY A 280 -1.74 -13.92 -14.53
C GLY A 280 -0.50 -13.91 -13.63
N ASP A 281 0.20 -15.04 -13.56
CA ASP A 281 1.45 -15.13 -12.82
C ASP A 281 2.55 -14.30 -13.50
N VAL A 282 3.14 -13.36 -12.77
CA VAL A 282 4.16 -12.44 -13.27
C VAL A 282 5.56 -12.70 -12.70
N LEU A 283 5.80 -13.80 -11.97
CA LEU A 283 7.10 -14.13 -11.37
C LEU A 283 8.25 -14.16 -12.40
N ALA A 284 7.97 -14.63 -13.62
CA ALA A 284 8.93 -14.66 -14.71
C ALA A 284 9.27 -13.27 -15.30
N ALA A 285 8.43 -12.25 -15.05
CA ALA A 285 8.63 -10.88 -15.52
C ALA A 285 9.48 -10.01 -14.56
N PHE A 286 9.81 -10.51 -13.37
CA PHE A 286 10.68 -9.81 -12.42
C PHE A 286 12.14 -9.79 -12.89
N LEU A 287 12.69 -8.59 -13.06
CA LEU A 287 14.07 -8.34 -13.49
C LEU A 287 14.93 -7.81 -12.32
N PRO A 288 16.24 -8.07 -12.26
CA PRO A 288 17.12 -7.43 -11.28
C PRO A 288 17.05 -5.90 -11.35
N LEU A 289 17.03 -5.24 -10.18
CA LEU A 289 16.89 -3.78 -10.05
C LEU A 289 17.94 -2.99 -10.86
N ALA A 290 19.16 -3.54 -11.01
CA ALA A 290 20.22 -2.94 -11.81
C ALA A 290 20.04 -3.11 -13.34
N ASN A 291 19.25 -4.09 -13.77
CA ASN A 291 18.99 -4.42 -15.18
C ASN A 291 17.66 -3.84 -15.68
N SER A 292 16.75 -3.50 -14.77
CA SER A 292 15.49 -2.83 -15.08
C SER A 292 15.69 -1.34 -15.34
N VAL A 293 15.00 -0.81 -16.35
CA VAL A 293 15.03 0.62 -16.71
C VAL A 293 14.62 1.49 -15.51
N PRO A 294 15.30 2.63 -15.25
CA PRO A 294 14.88 3.61 -14.24
C PRO A 294 13.46 4.16 -14.49
N PRO A 295 12.87 4.92 -13.52
CA PRO A 295 11.46 5.32 -13.55
C PRO A 295 10.96 5.96 -14.86
N LEU A 296 9.66 5.79 -15.14
CA LEU A 296 9.04 6.12 -16.43
C LEU A 296 8.95 7.63 -16.70
N GLU A 297 9.99 8.20 -17.32
CA GLU A 297 9.86 9.39 -18.18
C GLU A 297 10.06 9.06 -19.67
N THR A 298 10.61 7.88 -20.01
CA THR A 298 11.06 7.55 -21.38
C THR A 298 10.10 6.74 -22.25
N GLN A 299 8.89 6.41 -21.78
CA GLN A 299 7.88 5.66 -22.55
C GLN A 299 6.52 6.37 -22.73
N LEU A 300 6.46 7.68 -22.51
CA LEU A 300 5.32 8.54 -22.94
C LEU A 300 5.74 9.54 -24.01
N SER A 301 6.53 9.08 -24.99
CA SER A 301 6.92 9.87 -26.16
C SER A 301 6.74 9.05 -27.43
N THR A 302 5.55 9.13 -28.04
CA THR A 302 5.30 9.17 -29.52
C THR A 302 3.81 9.12 -29.95
N THR A 303 2.86 9.76 -29.25
CA THR A 303 1.63 10.30 -29.89
C THR A 303 0.86 11.26 -28.97
N ASN A 304 0.70 12.51 -29.43
CA ASN A 304 -0.17 13.60 -28.93
C ASN A 304 -0.30 13.88 -27.41
N PRO A 305 -0.04 15.13 -26.96
CA PRO A 305 -0.42 15.54 -25.61
C PRO A 305 -1.93 15.79 -25.52
N MET A 306 -2.56 15.28 -24.45
CA MET A 306 -3.74 15.90 -23.87
C MET A 306 -3.36 16.43 -22.49
N THR A 307 -3.79 17.64 -22.20
CA THR A 307 -3.35 18.46 -21.07
C THR A 307 -3.92 17.94 -19.75
N MET A 308 -3.08 17.28 -18.95
CA MET A 308 -3.41 17.04 -17.55
C MET A 308 -3.45 18.39 -16.83
N LEU A 309 -4.64 18.79 -16.35
CA LEU A 309 -4.74 19.95 -15.46
C LEU A 309 -4.00 19.66 -14.14
N GLU A 310 -3.55 20.75 -13.52
CA GLU A 310 -2.68 20.72 -12.34
C GLU A 310 -3.41 20.15 -11.12
N MET A 311 -2.78 19.21 -10.43
CA MET A 311 -3.09 18.87 -9.05
C MET A 311 -1.79 18.94 -8.23
N PRO A 312 -1.74 19.64 -7.09
CA PRO A 312 -0.63 19.55 -6.15
C PRO A 312 -0.72 18.26 -5.33
N LEU A 313 0.42 17.86 -4.73
CA LEU A 313 0.63 16.58 -4.01
C LEU A 313 0.67 15.33 -4.92
N PRO A 314 1.34 14.24 -4.48
CA PRO A 314 2.14 13.44 -5.40
C PRO A 314 1.38 12.36 -6.17
N GLN A 315 1.75 12.19 -7.44
CA GLN A 315 1.35 11.05 -8.26
C GLN A 315 1.99 9.76 -7.73
N VAL A 316 1.31 9.11 -6.79
CA VAL A 316 1.77 7.89 -6.13
C VAL A 316 2.00 6.81 -7.19
N SER A 317 3.27 6.53 -7.47
CA SER A 317 3.66 5.56 -8.49
C SER A 317 4.04 4.23 -7.85
N ALA A 318 3.30 3.19 -8.23
CA ALA A 318 3.42 1.86 -7.64
C ALA A 318 4.39 0.99 -8.46
N CYS A 319 5.44 0.50 -7.80
CA CYS A 319 6.40 -0.47 -8.33
C CYS A 319 6.60 -1.61 -7.33
N PHE A 320 6.70 -2.83 -7.84
CA PHE A 320 7.08 -3.98 -7.02
C PHE A 320 8.58 -3.95 -6.80
N VAL A 321 9.00 -4.03 -5.54
CA VAL A 321 10.42 -4.02 -5.15
C VAL A 321 10.65 -5.18 -4.18
N LEU A 322 11.21 -6.27 -4.71
CA LEU A 322 11.64 -7.46 -3.99
C LEU A 322 13.07 -7.23 -3.48
N THR A 323 13.25 -7.09 -2.17
CA THR A 323 14.53 -6.68 -1.56
C THR A 323 15.32 -7.88 -1.04
N ILE A 324 16.63 -7.91 -1.32
CA ILE A 324 17.52 -8.99 -0.86
C ILE A 324 18.77 -8.39 -0.18
N ALA A 325 19.37 -9.15 0.75
CA ALA A 325 20.50 -8.72 1.58
C ALA A 325 21.79 -8.49 0.76
N GLY A 326 22.56 -7.45 1.10
CA GLY A 326 23.84 -7.13 0.45
C GLY A 326 24.23 -5.64 0.57
N GLY A 327 23.82 -4.83 -0.42
CA GLY A 327 23.96 -3.36 -0.42
C GLY A 327 25.14 -2.78 -1.24
N ALA A 328 24.88 -1.72 -2.03
CA ALA A 328 25.84 -0.85 -2.73
C ALA A 328 25.13 0.45 -3.22
N ILE A 329 25.87 1.48 -3.68
CA ILE A 329 25.37 2.86 -3.93
C ILE A 329 26.13 3.55 -5.13
N LEU A 330 25.48 4.44 -5.94
CA LEU A 330 25.94 5.79 -6.40
C LEU A 330 25.22 6.37 -7.69
N PHE A 331 24.52 7.54 -7.57
CA PHE A 331 24.38 8.70 -8.52
C PHE A 331 23.84 8.53 -9.99
N PHE A 332 23.48 9.52 -10.87
CA PHE A 332 23.07 10.97 -10.92
C PHE A 332 22.65 11.32 -12.41
N SER A 333 22.06 12.46 -12.88
CA SER A 333 21.18 13.56 -12.36
C SER A 333 20.78 14.63 -13.45
N GLY A 334 19.54 15.14 -13.49
CA GLY A 334 19.12 16.44 -14.13
C GLY A 334 18.42 16.40 -15.53
N GLY A 335 17.55 17.35 -15.95
CA GLY A 335 16.87 18.46 -15.25
C GLY A 335 16.12 19.52 -16.13
N PHE A 336 15.16 20.26 -15.50
CA PHE A 336 14.58 21.61 -15.83
C PHE A 336 13.27 21.85 -16.67
N ARG A 337 12.21 22.29 -15.95
CA ARG A 337 11.07 23.24 -16.25
C ARG A 337 10.26 23.29 -17.57
N ALA A 338 9.01 22.81 -17.47
CA ALA A 338 7.72 23.56 -17.41
C ALA A 338 7.29 24.67 -18.42
N HIS A 339 6.06 24.52 -18.96
CA HIS A 339 5.03 25.59 -19.02
C HIS A 339 3.59 24.98 -19.04
N ARG A 340 2.57 25.80 -18.79
CA ARG A 340 1.13 25.46 -18.62
C ARG A 340 0.28 26.09 -19.73
N ASP A 341 -0.75 25.39 -20.25
CA ASP A 341 -2.05 25.96 -20.67
C ASP A 341 -3.06 24.94 -21.26
N GLY A 342 -4.35 25.07 -20.91
CA GLY A 342 -5.46 24.90 -21.87
C GLY A 342 -6.21 23.55 -22.06
N LEU A 343 -7.52 23.59 -21.72
CA LEU A 343 -8.70 23.05 -22.46
C LEU A 343 -9.02 21.52 -22.49
N PRO A 344 -10.31 21.13 -22.76
CA PRO A 344 -10.89 19.85 -22.29
C PRO A 344 -11.32 18.85 -23.39
N GLY A 345 -11.75 17.64 -22.97
CA GLY A 345 -12.42 16.64 -23.82
C GLY A 345 -13.36 15.70 -23.03
N PRO A 346 -14.48 15.20 -23.61
CA PRO A 346 -15.48 14.42 -22.90
C PRO A 346 -15.29 12.89 -23.02
N TYR A 347 -15.64 12.14 -21.97
CA TYR A 347 -15.76 10.67 -22.02
C TYR A 347 -17.08 10.20 -21.38
N SER A 348 -17.85 9.40 -22.11
CA SER A 348 -19.15 8.87 -21.71
C SER A 348 -19.09 7.37 -21.41
N ALA A 349 -18.87 7.02 -20.15
CA ALA A 349 -19.06 5.64 -19.68
C ALA A 349 -20.53 5.40 -19.30
N ARG A 350 -21.17 4.38 -19.89
CA ARG A 350 -22.43 3.83 -19.38
C ARG A 350 -22.11 2.69 -18.41
N LEU A 351 -22.37 2.93 -17.13
CA LEU A 351 -22.53 1.87 -16.14
C LEU A 351 -23.91 1.22 -16.35
N LEU A 352 -24.01 -0.09 -16.14
CA LEU A 352 -25.21 -0.93 -16.18
C LEU A 352 -25.24 -1.82 -14.93
#